data_AF-X1BJM8-F1
#
_entry.id   AF-X1BJM8-F1
#
_cell.length_a   1.000
_cell.length_b   1.000
_cell.length_c   1.000
_cell.angle_alpha   90.00
_cell.angle_beta   90.00
_cell.angle_gamma   90.00
#
_symmetry.space_group_name_H-M   'P 1'
#
loop_
_entity.id
_entity.type
_entity.pdbx_description
1 polymer ?
#
loop_
_entity_poly.entity_id
_entity_poly.type
_entity_poly.pdbx_seq_one_letter_code
_entity_poly.pdbx_strand_id
1 'polypeptide(L)'
;KFYLGTHMPNFVELVNIPWFVSVTRVIDRKTRLSGDWMLDSGGFTQIQKYGKYNISEEKYLDVISIQNPGIAFCQDWMCEPVMLKKTGLTVKDHQEKTLESYLSLSRKSSSIRPVLQGWNKSDYVYHLQKYKKAGVNTNQLFGVGTICSRNGNPTAIREILKGILYEEPKLRLHGFGVKTDSLVACQDLLERADSMAWCYTAWKMEKLCQVG
;
A
#
# COMPACT_ATOMS: atom_id res chain seq x y z
N LYS A 1 -9.55 0.38 -11.33
CA LYS A 1 -8.35 -0.06 -12.11
C LYS A 1 -7.52 -1.01 -11.27
N PHE A 2 -7.11 -2.16 -11.83
CA PHE A 2 -6.34 -3.18 -11.11
C PHE A 2 -4.87 -3.16 -11.53
N TYR A 3 -3.98 -3.38 -10.56
CA TYR A 3 -2.52 -3.38 -10.75
C TYR A 3 -1.93 -4.73 -10.34
N LEU A 4 -1.03 -5.28 -11.15
CA LEU A 4 -0.32 -6.51 -10.78
C LEU A 4 0.90 -6.16 -9.94
N GLY A 5 1.06 -6.84 -8.81
CA GLY A 5 2.30 -6.76 -8.04
C GLY A 5 3.37 -7.69 -8.61
N THR A 6 4.64 -7.30 -8.62
CA THR A 6 5.74 -8.15 -9.10
C THR A 6 6.95 -8.13 -8.17
N HIS A 7 7.61 -9.28 -8.03
CA HIS A 7 8.92 -9.41 -7.38
C HIS A 7 10.09 -9.16 -8.34
N MET A 8 9.83 -9.10 -9.65
CA MET A 8 10.80 -8.91 -10.73
C MET A 8 10.51 -7.58 -11.45
N PRO A 9 11.27 -6.51 -11.21
CA PRO A 9 11.08 -5.21 -11.86
C PRO A 9 11.15 -5.26 -13.40
N ASN A 10 11.97 -6.14 -13.96
CA ASN A 10 12.13 -6.23 -15.41
C ASN A 10 10.82 -6.63 -16.13
N PHE A 11 9.86 -7.27 -15.44
CA PHE A 11 8.54 -7.55 -16.03
C PHE A 11 7.75 -6.29 -16.35
N VAL A 12 8.01 -5.20 -15.63
CA VAL A 12 7.38 -3.90 -15.89
C VAL A 12 7.72 -3.40 -17.30
N GLU A 13 8.92 -3.69 -17.78
CA GLU A 13 9.42 -3.25 -19.10
C GLU A 13 9.01 -4.20 -20.23
N LEU A 14 8.67 -5.45 -19.90
CA LEU A 14 8.35 -6.51 -20.87
C LEU A 14 6.86 -6.64 -21.17
N VAL A 15 5.99 -6.26 -20.22
CA VAL A 15 4.54 -6.43 -20.36
C VAL A 15 3.84 -5.11 -20.07
N ASN A 16 3.13 -4.61 -21.09
CA ASN A 16 2.39 -3.35 -21.03
C ASN A 16 1.06 -3.49 -20.28
N ILE A 17 1.14 -3.63 -18.96
CA ILE A 17 0.01 -3.63 -18.03
C ILE A 17 0.31 -2.71 -16.84
N PRO A 18 -0.69 -2.33 -16.03
CA PRO A 18 -0.45 -1.51 -14.84
C PRO A 18 0.25 -2.31 -13.73
N TRP A 19 1.36 -1.79 -13.22
CA TRP A 19 2.20 -2.46 -12.21
C TRP A 19 2.18 -1.80 -10.83
N PHE A 20 2.25 -2.62 -9.78
CA PHE A 20 2.45 -2.17 -8.40
C PHE A 20 3.79 -2.71 -7.89
N VAL A 21 4.76 -1.82 -7.66
CA VAL A 21 6.16 -2.20 -7.41
C VAL A 21 6.59 -1.71 -6.04
N SER A 22 7.20 -2.58 -5.24
CA SER A 22 7.78 -2.17 -3.95
C SER A 22 9.12 -1.45 -4.13
N VAL A 23 9.36 -0.39 -3.36
CA VAL A 23 10.65 0.34 -3.34
C VAL A 23 11.83 -0.60 -3.15
N THR A 24 11.65 -1.67 -2.36
CA THR A 24 12.70 -2.66 -2.08
C THR A 24 13.22 -3.34 -3.34
N ARG A 25 12.46 -3.29 -4.44
CA ARG A 25 12.84 -3.86 -5.74
C ARG A 25 13.56 -2.88 -6.66
N VAL A 26 13.44 -1.58 -6.40
CA VAL A 26 13.98 -0.52 -7.26
C VAL A 26 14.92 0.44 -6.53
N ILE A 27 15.21 0.20 -5.25
CA ILE A 27 15.99 1.12 -4.40
C ILE A 27 17.41 1.41 -4.91
N ASP A 28 18.04 0.42 -5.56
CA ASP A 28 19.38 0.54 -6.14
C ASP A 28 19.33 0.68 -7.68
N ARG A 29 18.12 0.71 -8.26
CA ARG A 29 17.95 0.82 -9.71
C ARG A 29 18.20 2.26 -10.15
N LYS A 30 19.21 2.44 -11.02
CA LYS A 30 19.59 3.75 -11.57
C LYS A 30 18.80 4.13 -12.82
N THR A 31 18.26 3.14 -13.53
CA THR A 31 17.45 3.36 -14.73
C THR A 31 15.97 3.37 -14.37
N ARG A 32 15.23 4.30 -14.95
CA ARG A 32 13.79 4.42 -14.76
C ARG A 32 13.04 3.24 -15.38
N LEU A 33 12.06 2.70 -14.66
CA LEU A 33 11.08 1.78 -15.24
C LEU A 33 10.14 2.51 -16.21
N SER A 34 9.90 1.91 -17.38
CA SER A 34 8.92 2.40 -18.36
C SER A 34 7.50 1.89 -18.02
N GLY A 35 6.47 2.53 -18.58
CA GLY A 35 5.07 2.10 -18.45
C GLY A 35 4.30 2.75 -17.29
N ASP A 36 3.06 2.28 -17.08
CA ASP A 36 2.17 2.74 -16.01
C ASP A 36 2.37 1.90 -14.76
N TRP A 37 2.83 2.53 -13.68
CA TRP A 37 3.05 1.84 -12.43
C TRP A 37 2.92 2.78 -11.22
N MET A 38 2.62 2.18 -10.07
CA MET A 38 2.62 2.85 -8.77
C MET A 38 3.62 2.18 -7.82
N LEU A 39 4.12 2.97 -6.88
CA LEU A 39 5.18 2.58 -5.95
C LEU A 39 4.62 2.32 -4.55
N ASP A 40 4.86 1.11 -4.05
CA ASP A 40 4.73 0.71 -2.65
C ASP A 40 5.97 1.15 -1.86
N SER A 41 5.74 1.66 -0.65
CA SER A 41 6.77 2.13 0.28
C SER A 41 7.62 0.98 0.86
N GLY A 42 7.17 -0.27 0.71
CA GLY A 42 7.85 -1.45 1.22
C GLY A 42 7.73 -1.64 2.73
N GLY A 43 6.76 -0.97 3.36
CA GLY A 43 6.55 -0.99 4.81
C GLY A 43 6.46 -2.39 5.40
N PHE A 44 5.71 -3.28 4.74
CA PHE A 44 5.58 -4.68 5.16
C PHE A 44 6.95 -5.35 5.33
N THR A 45 7.80 -5.31 4.30
CA THR A 45 9.12 -5.94 4.33
C THR A 45 10.06 -5.30 5.34
N GLN A 46 10.08 -3.96 5.41
CA GLN A 46 10.97 -3.21 6.30
C GLN A 46 10.62 -3.48 7.78
N ILE A 47 9.35 -3.29 8.15
CA ILE A 47 8.89 -3.42 9.54
C ILE A 47 8.91 -4.88 9.99
N GLN A 48 8.48 -5.84 9.15
CA GLN A 48 8.53 -7.26 9.52
C GLN A 48 9.95 -7.71 9.86
N LYS A 49 10.93 -7.30 9.04
CA LYS A 49 12.33 -7.70 9.22
C LYS A 49 12.99 -6.95 10.37
N TYR A 50 12.88 -5.62 10.39
CA TYR A 50 13.69 -4.75 11.25
C TYR A 50 12.93 -4.07 12.38
N GLY A 51 11.59 -4.15 12.41
CA GLY A 51 10.74 -3.42 13.36
C GLY A 51 10.64 -1.91 13.08
N LYS A 52 11.22 -1.44 11.98
CA LYS A 52 11.25 -0.03 11.56
C LYS A 52 11.57 0.10 10.08
N TYR A 53 11.40 1.31 9.54
CA TYR A 53 11.96 1.69 8.24
C TYR A 53 13.48 1.90 8.35
N ASN A 54 14.26 1.14 7.58
CA ASN A 54 15.69 1.41 7.36
C ASN A 54 15.91 2.28 6.11
N ILE A 55 14.94 2.32 5.20
CA ILE A 55 14.94 3.24 4.07
C ILE A 55 14.49 4.61 4.59
N SER A 56 15.39 5.59 4.60
CA SER A 56 15.06 6.96 5.00
C SER A 56 14.09 7.60 4.01
N GLU A 57 13.35 8.62 4.46
CA GLU A 57 12.48 9.42 3.58
C GLU A 57 13.26 10.07 2.44
N GLU A 58 14.48 10.54 2.71
CA GLU A 58 15.37 11.11 1.69
C GLU A 58 15.71 10.08 0.61
N LYS A 59 16.15 8.88 1.01
CA LYS A 59 16.42 7.80 0.06
C LYS A 59 15.16 7.38 -0.70
N TYR A 60 13.99 7.39 -0.06
CA TYR A 60 12.73 7.09 -0.72
C TYR A 60 12.36 8.14 -1.78
N LEU A 61 12.57 9.42 -1.47
CA LEU A 61 12.36 10.52 -2.41
C LEU A 61 13.35 10.49 -3.58
N ASP A 62 14.60 10.12 -3.34
CA ASP A 62 15.58 9.90 -4.42
C ASP A 62 15.09 8.82 -5.39
N VAL A 63 14.57 7.71 -4.86
CA VAL A 63 13.99 6.64 -5.68
C VAL A 63 12.78 7.16 -6.47
N ILE A 64 11.89 7.93 -5.84
CA ILE A 64 10.75 8.55 -6.53
C ILE A 64 11.21 9.50 -7.63
N SER A 65 12.26 10.28 -7.40
CA SER A 65 12.82 11.22 -8.39
C SER A 65 13.39 10.46 -9.60
N ILE A 66 14.19 9.42 -9.36
CA ILE A 66 14.83 8.61 -10.41
C ILE A 66 13.79 7.79 -11.18
N GLN A 67 12.88 7.12 -10.46
CA GLN A 67 11.95 6.16 -11.05
C GLN A 67 10.67 6.83 -11.58
N ASN A 68 10.30 7.99 -11.01
CA ASN A 68 9.15 8.81 -11.39
C ASN A 68 7.87 7.98 -11.65
N PRO A 69 7.36 7.26 -10.62
CA PRO A 69 6.09 6.53 -10.72
C PRO A 69 4.92 7.50 -10.87
N GLY A 70 3.81 7.05 -11.44
CA GLY A 70 2.59 7.87 -11.54
C GLY A 70 2.01 8.22 -10.16
N ILE A 71 2.10 7.29 -9.22
CA ILE A 71 1.69 7.43 -7.82
C ILE A 71 2.72 6.71 -6.93
N ALA A 72 3.06 7.30 -5.79
CA ALA A 72 3.78 6.63 -4.71
C ALA A 72 2.99 6.75 -3.41
N PHE A 73 2.99 5.73 -2.55
CA PHE A 73 2.34 5.80 -1.24
C PHE A 73 3.35 6.20 -0.15
N CYS A 74 2.91 6.91 0.90
CA CYS A 74 3.78 7.27 2.01
C CYS A 74 4.36 6.02 2.73
N GLN A 75 5.41 6.20 3.54
CA GLN A 75 5.97 5.13 4.37
C GLN A 75 5.03 4.83 5.56
N ASP A 76 3.99 4.06 5.29
CA ASP A 76 2.93 3.69 6.22
C ASP A 76 3.31 2.57 7.19
N TRP A 77 2.63 2.52 8.33
CA TRP A 77 2.87 1.55 9.38
C TRP A 77 1.64 0.66 9.56
N MET A 78 1.74 -0.60 9.13
CA MET A 78 0.60 -1.52 9.12
C MET A 78 0.20 -1.96 10.54
N CYS A 79 -1.10 -2.19 10.74
CA CYS A 79 -1.71 -2.42 12.04
C CYS A 79 -2.08 -3.88 12.30
N GLU A 80 -1.55 -4.86 11.54
CA GLU A 80 -1.74 -6.27 11.87
C GLU A 80 -1.16 -6.58 13.26
N PRO A 81 -1.79 -7.47 14.05
CA PRO A 81 -1.30 -7.84 15.38
C PRO A 81 0.18 -8.27 15.40
N VAL A 82 0.63 -8.96 14.34
CA VAL A 82 2.03 -9.37 14.19
C VAL A 82 2.98 -8.19 14.03
N MET A 83 2.56 -7.12 13.36
CA MET A 83 3.34 -5.89 13.18
C MET A 83 3.37 -5.08 14.48
N LEU A 84 2.22 -4.90 15.13
CA LEU A 84 2.14 -4.23 16.44
C LEU A 84 3.00 -4.93 17.50
N LYS A 85 3.00 -6.26 17.53
CA LYS A 85 3.88 -7.05 18.41
C LYS A 85 5.36 -6.85 18.05
N LYS A 86 5.69 -6.76 16.76
CA LYS A 86 7.06 -6.58 16.28
C LYS A 86 7.63 -5.20 16.64
N THR A 87 6.81 -4.16 16.62
CA THR A 87 7.22 -2.78 16.91
C THR A 87 7.06 -2.42 18.39
N GLY A 88 6.19 -3.11 19.12
CA GLY A 88 5.79 -2.75 20.49
C GLY A 88 4.89 -1.52 20.55
N LEU A 89 4.33 -1.09 19.41
CA LEU A 89 3.52 0.13 19.28
C LEU A 89 2.03 -0.21 19.17
N THR A 90 1.19 0.79 19.45
CA THR A 90 -0.26 0.68 19.31
C THR A 90 -0.72 1.03 17.88
N VAL A 91 -1.99 0.73 17.57
CA VAL A 91 -2.63 1.20 16.32
C VAL A 91 -2.53 2.72 16.19
N LYS A 92 -2.74 3.47 17.28
CA LYS A 92 -2.68 4.94 17.27
C LYS A 92 -1.27 5.45 16.97
N ASP A 93 -0.24 4.80 17.53
CA ASP A 93 1.15 5.16 17.24
C ASP A 93 1.50 4.91 15.76
N HIS A 94 1.05 3.79 15.20
CA HIS A 94 1.23 3.50 13.77
C HIS A 94 0.48 4.49 12.87
N GLN A 95 -0.72 4.91 13.26
CA GLN A 95 -1.47 5.96 12.56
C GLN A 95 -0.71 7.28 12.58
N GLU A 96 -0.20 7.71 13.75
CA GLU A 96 0.56 8.96 13.87
C GLU A 96 1.83 8.92 13.00
N LYS A 97 2.60 7.82 13.07
CA LYS A 97 3.79 7.65 12.21
C LYS A 97 3.48 7.67 10.71
N THR A 98 2.35 7.08 10.32
CA THR A 98 1.90 7.09 8.93
C THR A 98 1.52 8.50 8.48
N LEU A 99 0.79 9.24 9.32
CA LEU A 99 0.43 10.64 9.07
C LEU A 99 1.67 11.52 8.97
N GLU A 100 2.60 11.42 9.92
CA GLU A 100 3.87 12.15 9.94
C GLU A 100 4.66 11.91 8.66
N SER A 101 4.79 10.64 8.25
CA SER A 101 5.48 10.28 7.00
C SER A 101 4.80 10.91 5.79
N TYR A 102 3.47 10.84 5.68
CA TYR A 102 2.75 11.48 4.59
C TYR A 102 2.99 12.99 4.57
N LEU A 103 2.87 13.68 5.71
CA LEU A 103 3.05 15.12 5.81
C LEU A 103 4.48 15.55 5.44
N SER A 104 5.49 14.77 5.80
CA SER A 104 6.88 15.04 5.44
C SER A 104 7.13 14.84 3.95
N LEU A 105 6.72 13.68 3.41
CA LEU A 105 6.98 13.28 2.03
C LEU A 105 6.20 14.12 1.01
N SER A 106 4.92 14.39 1.29
CA SER A 106 4.03 15.12 0.35
C SER A 106 4.44 16.58 0.14
N ARG A 107 5.17 17.19 1.08
CA ARG A 107 5.76 18.53 0.90
C ARG A 107 6.87 18.54 -0.15
N LYS A 108 7.51 17.40 -0.40
CA LYS A 108 8.67 17.26 -1.29
C LYS A 108 8.31 16.61 -2.62
N SER A 109 7.20 15.87 -2.68
CA SER A 109 6.69 15.27 -3.92
C SER A 109 5.17 15.21 -3.96
N SER A 110 4.58 15.74 -5.03
CA SER A 110 3.14 15.71 -5.29
C SER A 110 2.62 14.35 -5.76
N SER A 111 3.50 13.39 -6.07
CA SER A 111 3.12 12.01 -6.41
C SER A 111 2.77 11.17 -5.18
N ILE A 112 3.14 11.64 -3.98
CA ILE A 112 2.87 10.95 -2.71
C ILE A 112 1.38 10.96 -2.42
N ARG A 113 0.86 9.79 -2.03
CA ARG A 113 -0.51 9.57 -1.60
C ARG A 113 -0.57 9.06 -0.16
N PRO A 114 -1.55 9.51 0.63
CA PRO A 114 -1.73 9.10 2.01
C PRO A 114 -2.24 7.66 2.11
N VAL A 115 -2.02 7.04 3.26
CA VAL A 115 -2.53 5.70 3.59
C VAL A 115 -3.32 5.75 4.89
N LEU A 116 -4.56 5.24 4.84
CA LEU A 116 -5.36 4.95 6.03
C LEU A 116 -4.90 3.63 6.64
N GLN A 117 -4.76 3.63 7.95
CA GLN A 117 -4.32 2.50 8.77
C GLN A 117 -5.27 2.29 9.94
N GLY A 118 -5.48 1.03 10.32
CA GLY A 118 -6.40 0.63 11.37
C GLY A 118 -6.53 -0.89 11.48
N TRP A 119 -7.19 -1.37 12.53
CA TRP A 119 -7.56 -2.79 12.66
C TRP A 119 -9.08 -2.98 12.68
N ASN A 120 -9.80 -2.13 13.41
CA ASN A 120 -11.25 -2.09 13.42
C ASN A 120 -11.77 -0.97 12.52
N LYS A 121 -13.04 -1.05 12.09
CA LYS A 121 -13.71 -0.02 11.28
C LYS A 121 -13.52 1.40 11.86
N SER A 122 -13.68 1.55 13.17
CA SER A 122 -13.53 2.84 13.87
C SER A 122 -12.12 3.40 13.80
N ASP A 123 -11.09 2.56 13.70
CA ASP A 123 -9.70 3.01 13.60
C ASP A 123 -9.46 3.76 12.29
N TYR A 124 -10.00 3.25 11.18
CA TYR A 124 -9.88 3.88 9.86
C TYR A 124 -10.62 5.23 9.81
N VAL A 125 -11.83 5.28 10.38
CA VAL A 125 -12.59 6.53 10.51
C VAL A 125 -11.81 7.54 11.35
N TYR A 126 -11.27 7.12 12.49
CA TYR A 126 -10.44 7.98 13.34
C TYR A 126 -9.20 8.51 12.60
N HIS A 127 -8.51 7.66 11.83
CA HIS A 127 -7.33 8.07 11.07
C HIS A 127 -7.70 9.05 9.94
N LEU A 128 -8.83 8.86 9.26
CA LEU A 128 -9.32 9.82 8.29
C LEU A 128 -9.58 11.20 8.94
N GLN A 129 -10.16 11.23 10.14
CA GLN A 129 -10.35 12.49 10.87
C GLN A 129 -9.03 13.13 11.28
N LYS A 130 -8.00 12.35 11.61
CA LYS A 130 -6.64 12.85 11.84
C LYS A 130 -6.05 13.52 10.60
N TYR A 131 -6.17 12.90 9.42
CA TYR A 131 -5.77 13.53 8.15
C TYR A 131 -6.53 14.84 7.88
N LYS A 132 -7.86 14.84 8.04
CA LYS A 132 -8.71 16.04 7.87
C LYS A 132 -8.28 17.16 8.83
N LYS A 133 -8.06 16.84 10.11
CA LYS A 133 -7.60 17.80 11.13
C LYS A 133 -6.20 18.37 10.82
N ALA A 134 -5.33 17.59 10.18
CA ALA A 134 -4.03 18.05 9.71
C ALA A 134 -4.09 18.89 8.41
N GLY A 135 -5.29 19.19 7.89
CA GLY A 135 -5.48 19.99 6.68
C GLY A 135 -5.22 19.23 5.38
N VAL A 136 -5.18 17.89 5.43
CA VAL A 136 -4.94 17.08 4.22
C VAL A 136 -6.17 17.07 3.32
N ASN A 137 -5.97 17.46 2.06
CA ASN A 137 -7.02 17.43 1.04
C ASN A 137 -7.47 15.98 0.79
N THR A 138 -8.77 15.70 0.93
CA THR A 138 -9.34 14.36 0.71
C THR A 138 -9.67 14.08 -0.75
N ASN A 139 -9.64 15.06 -1.65
CA ASN A 139 -9.84 14.88 -3.10
C ASN A 139 -8.58 14.33 -3.79
N GLN A 140 -8.06 13.21 -3.28
CA GLN A 140 -6.95 12.46 -3.85
C GLN A 140 -7.16 10.96 -3.56
N LEU A 141 -6.33 10.12 -4.16
CA LEU A 141 -6.35 8.68 -3.87
C LEU A 141 -5.75 8.42 -2.49
N PHE A 142 -6.45 7.65 -1.65
CA PHE A 142 -5.95 7.15 -0.36
C PHE A 142 -5.73 5.64 -0.46
N GLY A 143 -4.57 5.18 -0.02
CA GLY A 143 -4.34 3.75 0.24
C GLY A 143 -5.09 3.29 1.48
N VAL A 144 -5.55 2.04 1.50
CA VAL A 144 -6.17 1.42 2.68
C VAL A 144 -5.30 0.26 3.11
N GLY A 145 -4.47 0.50 4.13
CA GLY A 145 -3.53 -0.47 4.69
C GLY A 145 -4.19 -1.54 5.53
N THR A 146 -3.44 -2.60 5.82
CA THR A 146 -3.82 -3.71 6.74
C THR A 146 -4.98 -4.61 6.24
N ILE A 147 -5.75 -4.22 5.22
CA ILE A 147 -6.91 -4.99 4.75
C ILE A 147 -6.54 -6.33 4.09
N CYS A 148 -5.34 -6.48 3.54
CA CYS A 148 -4.89 -7.71 2.89
C CYS A 148 -4.81 -8.92 3.86
N SER A 149 -4.63 -8.65 5.16
CA SER A 149 -4.70 -9.68 6.21
C SER A 149 -6.09 -10.29 6.39
N ARG A 150 -7.13 -9.69 5.80
CA ARG A 150 -8.54 -10.10 5.89
C ARG A 150 -9.07 -10.72 4.60
N ASN A 151 -8.21 -11.09 3.65
CA ASN A 151 -8.66 -11.70 2.40
C ASN A 151 -9.48 -13.00 2.58
N GLY A 152 -9.34 -13.70 3.72
CA GLY A 152 -10.19 -14.84 4.09
C GLY A 152 -11.59 -14.46 4.61
N ASN A 153 -11.87 -13.16 4.75
CA ASN A 153 -13.16 -12.61 5.14
C ASN A 153 -13.49 -11.36 4.29
N PRO A 154 -13.93 -11.55 3.03
CA PRO A 154 -14.29 -10.46 2.12
C PRO A 154 -15.29 -9.46 2.70
N THR A 155 -16.27 -9.95 3.49
CA THR A 155 -17.28 -9.13 4.15
C THR A 155 -16.64 -8.12 5.11
N ALA A 156 -15.63 -8.54 5.89
CA ALA A 156 -14.93 -7.64 6.81
C ALA A 156 -14.19 -6.51 6.06
N ILE A 157 -13.60 -6.79 4.89
CA ILE A 157 -12.98 -5.76 4.05
C ILE A 157 -14.04 -4.78 3.56
N ARG A 158 -15.17 -5.29 3.03
CA ARG A 158 -16.27 -4.45 2.54
C ARG A 158 -16.82 -3.53 3.63
N GLU A 159 -17.01 -4.03 4.85
CA GLU A 159 -17.53 -3.22 5.96
C GLU A 159 -16.56 -2.14 6.45
N ILE A 160 -15.25 -2.37 6.38
CA ILE A 160 -14.24 -1.33 6.61
C ILE A 160 -14.35 -0.24 5.55
N LEU A 161 -14.38 -0.62 4.26
CA LEU A 161 -14.44 0.33 3.14
C LEU A 161 -15.73 1.15 3.16
N LYS A 162 -16.87 0.52 3.44
CA LYS A 162 -18.15 1.23 3.65
C LYS A 162 -18.08 2.19 4.82
N GLY A 163 -17.45 1.82 5.94
CA GLY A 163 -17.27 2.72 7.07
C GLY A 163 -16.48 3.97 6.71
N ILE A 164 -15.43 3.84 5.90
CA ILE A 164 -14.64 4.98 5.40
C ILE A 164 -15.48 5.85 4.47
N LEU A 165 -16.16 5.25 3.49
CA LEU A 165 -16.97 5.97 2.50
C LEU A 165 -18.25 6.56 3.10
N TYR A 166 -18.75 6.03 4.21
CA TYR A 166 -19.83 6.66 4.94
C TYR A 166 -19.41 8.05 5.47
N GLU A 167 -18.17 8.18 5.99
CA GLU A 167 -17.67 9.48 6.49
C GLU A 167 -17.08 10.39 5.43
N GLU A 168 -16.67 9.85 4.28
CA GLU A 168 -16.25 10.63 3.12
C GLU A 168 -16.69 9.93 1.83
N PRO A 169 -17.93 10.17 1.36
CA PRO A 169 -18.51 9.46 0.22
C PRO A 169 -17.77 9.60 -1.10
N LYS A 170 -16.97 10.66 -1.25
CA LYS A 170 -16.19 10.94 -2.46
C LYS A 170 -14.73 10.50 -2.35
N LEU A 171 -14.34 9.83 -1.26
CA LEU A 171 -12.96 9.40 -1.07
C LEU A 171 -12.59 8.34 -2.10
N ARG A 172 -11.48 8.56 -2.80
CA ARG A 172 -10.98 7.62 -3.81
C ARG A 172 -10.05 6.64 -3.12
N LEU A 173 -10.37 5.35 -3.15
CA LEU A 173 -9.64 4.34 -2.38
C LEU A 173 -8.80 3.42 -3.27
N HIS A 174 -7.58 3.11 -2.79
CA HIS A 174 -6.73 2.04 -3.29
C HIS A 174 -6.64 0.91 -2.25
N GLY A 175 -7.09 -0.29 -2.61
CA GLY A 175 -6.98 -1.47 -1.76
C GLY A 175 -5.67 -2.22 -1.98
N PHE A 176 -4.81 -2.29 -0.95
CA PHE A 176 -3.56 -3.04 -1.05
C PHE A 176 -3.78 -4.55 -0.94
N GLY A 177 -3.16 -5.31 -1.85
CA GLY A 177 -3.10 -6.77 -1.77
C GLY A 177 -4.46 -7.48 -1.72
N VAL A 178 -5.48 -6.95 -2.40
CA VAL A 178 -6.84 -7.53 -2.44
C VAL A 178 -6.84 -8.71 -3.40
N LYS A 179 -7.22 -9.90 -2.92
CA LYS A 179 -7.29 -11.14 -3.73
C LYS A 179 -8.64 -11.24 -4.44
N THR A 180 -8.73 -12.13 -5.44
CA THR A 180 -9.89 -12.28 -6.35
C THR A 180 -11.25 -12.25 -5.63
N ASP A 181 -11.49 -13.13 -4.65
CA ASP A 181 -12.79 -13.20 -3.97
C ASP A 181 -13.12 -11.91 -3.20
N SER A 182 -12.11 -11.32 -2.55
CA SER A 182 -12.26 -10.04 -1.87
C SER A 182 -12.49 -8.90 -2.86
N LEU A 183 -11.82 -8.93 -4.01
CA LEU A 183 -11.97 -7.91 -5.07
C LEU A 183 -13.39 -7.94 -5.61
N VAL A 184 -13.94 -9.12 -5.93
CA VAL A 184 -15.33 -9.27 -6.37
C VAL A 184 -16.30 -8.66 -5.34
N ALA A 185 -16.03 -8.84 -4.05
CA ALA A 185 -16.88 -8.33 -2.97
C ALA A 185 -16.78 -6.82 -2.72
N CYS A 186 -15.71 -6.13 -3.16
CA CYS A 186 -15.50 -4.70 -2.83
C CYS A 186 -15.03 -3.80 -3.98
N GLN A 187 -14.97 -4.31 -5.22
CA GLN A 187 -14.54 -3.53 -6.39
C GLN A 187 -15.38 -2.26 -6.62
N ASP A 188 -16.66 -2.26 -6.23
CA ASP A 188 -17.55 -1.12 -6.31
C ASP A 188 -17.20 0.00 -5.31
N LEU A 189 -16.38 -0.30 -4.30
CA LEU A 189 -15.95 0.64 -3.26
C LEU A 189 -14.49 1.12 -3.46
N LEU A 190 -13.81 0.60 -4.49
CA LEU A 190 -12.40 0.87 -4.75
C LEU A 190 -12.23 1.50 -6.12
N GLU A 191 -11.54 2.63 -6.19
CA GLU A 191 -11.09 3.14 -7.49
C GLU A 191 -9.94 2.29 -8.02
N ARG A 192 -9.03 1.86 -7.14
CA ARG A 192 -7.84 1.09 -7.47
C ARG A 192 -7.62 -0.07 -6.50
N ALA A 193 -6.95 -1.10 -6.97
CA ALA A 193 -6.48 -2.20 -6.13
C ALA A 193 -5.26 -2.87 -6.77
N ASP A 194 -4.47 -3.56 -5.94
CA ASP A 194 -3.37 -4.40 -6.42
C ASP A 194 -3.41 -5.80 -5.82
N SER A 195 -2.71 -6.73 -6.46
CA SER A 195 -2.44 -8.05 -5.89
C SER A 195 -1.14 -8.67 -6.40
N MET A 196 -0.39 -9.30 -5.50
CA MET A 196 0.71 -10.21 -5.83
C MET A 196 0.27 -11.68 -5.96
N ALA A 197 -1.04 -11.98 -5.90
CA ALA A 197 -1.52 -13.37 -5.87
C ALA A 197 -1.03 -14.21 -7.06
N TRP A 198 -0.99 -13.63 -8.27
CA TRP A 198 -0.51 -14.32 -9.48
C TRP A 198 0.97 -14.72 -9.36
N CYS A 199 1.80 -13.81 -8.85
CA CYS A 199 3.24 -14.02 -8.67
C CYS A 199 3.54 -15.07 -7.59
N TYR A 200 2.77 -15.08 -6.49
CA TYR A 200 2.93 -16.08 -5.44
C TYR A 200 2.50 -17.48 -5.93
N THR A 201 1.40 -17.56 -6.69
CA THR A 201 0.95 -18.82 -7.31
C THR A 201 1.99 -19.35 -8.29
N ALA A 202 2.56 -18.49 -9.15
CA ALA A 202 3.61 -18.88 -10.08
C ALA A 202 4.88 -19.39 -9.37
N TRP A 203 5.36 -18.68 -8.34
CA TRP A 203 6.50 -19.12 -7.53
C TRP A 203 6.26 -20.45 -6.80
N LYS A 204 5.04 -20.65 -6.28
CA LYS A 204 4.65 -21.90 -5.61
C LYS A 204 4.55 -23.07 -6.60
N MET A 205 4.04 -22.83 -7.81
CA MET A 205 3.98 -23.83 -8.88
C MET A 205 5.37 -24.21 -9.38
N GLU A 206 6.27 -23.24 -9.57
CA GLU A 206 7.66 -23.50 -9.96
C GLU A 206 8.38 -24.39 -8.91
N LYS A 207 8.19 -24.10 -7.62
CA LYS A 207 8.71 -24.97 -6.55
C LYS A 207 8.11 -26.37 -6.53
N LEU A 208 6.90 -26.59 -7.03
CA LEU A 208 6.30 -27.92 -7.13
C LEU A 208 6.83 -28.67 -8.36
N CYS A 209 7.13 -27.96 -9.45
CA CYS A 209 7.71 -28.55 -10.66
C CYS A 209 9.20 -28.89 -10.52
N GLN A 210 9.94 -28.27 -9.60
CA GLN A 210 11.36 -28.59 -9.32
C GLN A 210 11.55 -29.80 -8.39
N VAL A 211 10.47 -30.43 -7.93
CA VAL A 211 10.48 -31.64 -7.09
C VAL A 211 9.84 -32.83 -7.82
N GLY A 212 9.69 -32.73 -9.15
CA GLY A 212 9.21 -33.78 -10.05
C GLY A 212 10.33 -34.39 -10.85
#